data_AF-A0A3D3F172-F1
#
_entry.id   AF-A0A3D3F172-F1
#
_cell.length_a   1.000
_cell.length_b   1.000
_cell.length_c   1.000
_cell.angle_alpha   90.00
_cell.angle_beta   90.00
_cell.angle_gamma   90.00
#
_symmetry.space_group_name_H-M   'P 1'
#
loop_
_entity.id
_entity.type
_entity.pdbx_description
1 polymer ?
#
loop_
_entity_poly.entity_id
_entity_poly.type
_entity_poly.pdbx_seq_one_letter_code
_entity_poly.pdbx_strand_id
1 'polypeptide(L)' 'MHILETLRNRAAAIGGSIVLPESEDKRTLAAAASLAGQKIAKVILLGERAT' A
#
# COMPACT_ATOMS: atom_id res chain seq x y z
N MET A 1 16.56 -7.23 16.20
CA MET A 1 16.43 -7.44 14.74
C MET A 1 15.17 -6.73 14.25
N HIS A 2 15.28 -5.70 13.41
CA HIS A 2 14.13 -4.94 12.87
C HIS A 2 13.85 -5.33 11.41
N ILE A 3 13.45 -6.59 11.20
CA ILE A 3 13.28 -7.13 9.84
C ILE A 3 12.27 -6.33 8.99
N LEU A 4 11.18 -5.87 9.61
CA LEU A 4 10.14 -5.09 8.93
C LEU A 4 10.66 -3.75 8.43
N GLU A 5 11.51 -3.09 9.21
CA GLU A 5 12.11 -1.81 8.82
C GLU A 5 13.06 -2.00 7.62
N THR A 6 13.89 -3.04 7.65
CA THR A 6 14.77 -3.39 6.53
C THR A 6 13.99 -3.66 5.24
N LEU A 7 12.89 -4.42 5.32
CA LEU A 7 12.05 -4.72 4.16
C LEU A 7 11.36 -3.47 3.62
N ARG A 8 10.86 -2.62 4.51
CA ARG A 8 10.20 -1.36 4.15
C ARG A 8 11.15 -0.40 3.44
N ASN A 9 12.39 -0.26 3.93
CA ASN A 9 13.40 0.59 3.30
C ASN A 9 13.76 0.09 1.90
N ARG A 10 13.87 -1.23 1.71
CA ARG A 10 14.10 -1.82 0.39
C ARG A 10 12.93 -1.59 -0.56
N ALA A 11 11.70 -1.78 -0.10
CA ALA A 11 10.50 -1.55 -0.91
C ALA A 11 10.41 -0.08 -1.37
N ALA A 12 10.66 0.86 -0.45
CA ALA A 12 10.67 2.29 -0.75
C ALA A 12 11.74 2.67 -1.79
N ALA A 13 12.93 2.06 -1.73
CA ALA A 13 13.99 2.27 -2.70
C ALA A 13 13.64 1.75 -4.11
N ILE A 14 12.83 0.69 -4.20
CA ILE A 14 12.37 0.13 -5.48
C ILE A 14 11.25 1.00 -6.08
N GLY A 15 10.38 1.58 -5.24
CA GLY A 15 9.24 2.38 -5.70
C GLY A 15 8.21 1.58 -6.51
N GLY A 16 8.04 0.30 -6.16
CA GLY A 16 7.16 -0.63 -6.87
C GLY A 16 5.68 -0.25 -6.83
N SER A 17 4.86 -1.01 -7.56
CA SER A 17 3.39 -0.86 -7.53
C SER A 17 2.74 -2.03 -6.80
N ILE A 18 1.75 -1.74 -5.95
CA ILE A 18 0.96 -2.72 -5.21
C ILE A 18 -0.49 -2.59 -5.67
N VAL A 19 -1.06 -3.69 -6.16
CA VAL A 19 -2.48 -3.76 -6.53
C VAL A 19 -3.26 -4.39 -5.38
N LEU A 20 -4.30 -3.71 -4.92
CA LEU A 20 -5.20 -4.18 -3.86
C LEU A 20 -6.63 -4.29 -4.44
N PRO A 21 -7.12 -5.51 -4.71
CA PRO A 21 -8.44 -5.71 -5.31
C PRO A 21 -9.60 -5.59 -4.30
N GLU A 22 -9.30 -5.60 -3.00
CA GLU A 22 -10.30 -5.58 -1.93
C GLU A 22 -10.59 -4.13 -1.48
N SER A 23 -10.95 -3.23 -2.40
CA SER A 23 -11.13 -1.80 -2.06
C SER A 23 -12.29 -1.53 -1.10
N GLU A 24 -13.22 -2.48 -0.95
CA GLU A 24 -14.39 -2.37 -0.06
C GLU A 24 -14.10 -2.88 1.37
N ASP A 25 -13.01 -3.63 1.58
CA ASP A 25 -12.58 -4.02 2.92
C ASP A 25 -11.93 -2.83 3.63
N LYS A 26 -12.51 -2.44 4.76
CA LYS A 26 -12.06 -1.27 5.55
C LYS A 26 -10.61 -1.38 6.01
N ARG A 27 -10.10 -2.58 6.30
CA ARG A 27 -8.72 -2.80 6.75
C ARG A 27 -7.76 -2.64 5.57
N THR A 28 -8.12 -3.18 4.41
CA THR A 28 -7.36 -3.02 3.17
C THR A 28 -7.30 -1.54 2.77
N LEU A 29 -8.42 -0.81 2.86
CA LEU A 29 -8.46 0.62 2.56
C LEU A 29 -7.61 1.45 3.54
N ALA A 30 -7.66 1.15 4.84
CA ALA A 30 -6.83 1.81 5.84
C ALA A 30 -5.33 1.54 5.61
N ALA A 31 -4.97 0.31 5.25
CA ALA A 31 -3.60 -0.05 4.89
C ALA A 31 -3.15 0.68 3.62
N ALA A 32 -4.00 0.74 2.59
CA ALA A 32 -3.74 1.46 1.35
C ALA A 32 -3.44 2.94 1.60
N ALA A 33 -4.26 3.61 2.42
CA ALA A 33 -4.05 5.01 2.80
C ALA A 33 -2.73 5.21 3.56
N SER A 34 -2.42 4.31 4.50
CA SER A 34 -1.17 4.32 5.26
C SER A 34 0.05 4.16 4.34
N LEU A 35 0.02 3.20 3.41
CA LEU A 35 1.08 2.95 2.43
C LEU A 35 1.31 4.14 1.49
N ALA A 36 0.22 4.74 1.00
CA ALA A 36 0.27 5.91 0.13
C ALA A 36 0.88 7.13 0.85
N GLY A 37 0.48 7.39 2.10
CA GLY A 37 1.04 8.48 2.92
C GLY A 37 2.52 8.30 3.24
N GLN A 38 2.96 7.04 3.41
CA GLN A 38 4.35 6.69 3.71
C GLN A 38 5.26 6.66 2.47
N LYS A 39 4.71 6.82 1.26
CA LYS A 39 5.44 6.83 -0.02
C LYS A 39 6.35 5.60 -0.24
N ILE A 40 5.94 4.43 0.25
CA ILE A 40 6.71 3.19 0.11
C ILE A 40 6.54 2.60 -1.30
N ALA A 41 5.34 2.71 -1.87
CA ALA A 41 4.97 2.13 -3.15
C ALA A 41 3.79 2.89 -3.76
N LYS A 42 3.61 2.75 -5.07
CA LYS A 42 2.39 3.20 -5.76
C LYS A 42 1.27 2.22 -5.46
N VAL A 43 0.22 2.67 -4.76
CA VAL A 43 -0.94 1.84 -4.45
C VAL A 43 -2.01 2.00 -5.52
N ILE A 44 -2.47 0.88 -6.08
CA ILE A 44 -3.54 0.80 -7.08
C ILE A 44 -4.69 0.02 -6.45
N LEU A 45 -5.80 0.70 -6.18
CA LEU A 45 -7.03 0.08 -5.68
C LEU A 45 -7.93 -0.27 -6.85
N LEU A 46 -8.49 -1.48 -6.83
CA LEU A 46 -9.52 -1.89 -7.79
C LEU A 46 -10.85 -2.04 -7.06
N GLY A 47 -11.90 -1.51 -7.66
CA GLY A 47 -13.28 -1.66 -7.22
C GLY A 47 -14.17 -0.55 -7.76
N GLU A 48 -15.42 -0.55 -7.33
CA GLU A 48 -16.41 0.44 -7.74
C GLU A 48 -16.03 1.82 -7.20
N ARG A 49 -15.99 2.80 -8.09
CA ARG A 49 -15.79 4.18 -7.71
C ARG A 49 -17.09 4.68 -7.09
N ALA A 50 -17.06 4.99 -5.79
CA ALA A 50 -18.16 5.73 -5.16
C ALA A 50 -18.38 7.02 -5.96
N THR A 51 -19.55 7.11 -6.60
CA THR A 51 -19.97 8.24 -7.43
C THR A 51 -20.63 9.32 -6.59
#